data_AF-A0A077EGY3-F1
#
_entry.id   AF-A0A077EGY3-F1
#
_cell.length_a   1.000
_cell.length_b   1.000
_cell.length_c   1.000
_cell.angle_alpha   90.00
_cell.angle_beta   90.00
_cell.angle_gamma   90.00
#
_symmetry.space_group_name_H-M   'P 1'
#
loop_
_entity.id
_entity.type
_entity.pdbx_description
1 polymer ?
#
loop_
_entity_poly.entity_id
_entity_poly.type
_entity_poly.pdbx_seq_one_letter_code
_entity_poly.pdbx_strand_id
1 'polypeptide(L)'
;MQNRIINEEGSIHSLYINLINKYLYFLFCVFLIFSLFIGLFLKDIPISLFFIFISFSFLLIGKIKKSDCSKKVLNTLVSSIIIALTFHISFFHVYNYKDVGDEYFYFSLLFAIPFFFDYKTQRNIVYVLVLFILLNFVVVESFDLNFIPRNRFLKDADYKVLRLVNVMMSVTTFFFHIGFIVDKDHKIELLINDINSKKIRIEDLAAANKELNKKTTIIQDLVQNKVKEISELAEQKSPLFLEKFQLFFPDFIPALLKINPDLVPSELQMCALIKLEFRTKDIAICTDSTVKSVESRKYRVKKKLHIPGDVNIDFFLSQL
;
A
#
# COMPACT_ATOMS: atom_id res chain seq x y z
N MET A 1 7.37 -0.89 -9.14
CA MET A 1 7.42 -2.10 -8.29
C MET A 1 7.73 -1.74 -6.83
N GLN A 2 8.79 -0.96 -6.56
CA GLN A 2 9.18 -0.53 -5.21
C GLN A 2 8.10 0.26 -4.43
N ASN A 3 7.42 1.23 -5.06
CA ASN A 3 6.30 1.97 -4.43
C ASN A 3 5.07 1.11 -4.09
N ARG A 4 4.91 -0.06 -4.72
CA ARG A 4 3.77 -0.96 -4.48
C ARG A 4 4.03 -1.85 -3.26
N ILE A 5 5.25 -2.40 -3.16
CA ILE A 5 5.72 -3.18 -1.99
C ILE A 5 5.67 -2.30 -0.72
N ILE A 6 6.07 -1.03 -0.81
CA ILE A 6 6.02 -0.06 0.30
C ILE A 6 4.57 0.20 0.75
N ASN A 7 3.60 0.25 -0.18
CA ASN A 7 2.19 0.43 0.16
C ASN A 7 1.56 -0.82 0.79
N GLU A 8 1.99 -2.02 0.38
CA GLU A 8 1.51 -3.31 0.89
C GLU A 8 2.04 -3.58 2.31
N GLU A 9 3.34 -3.38 2.57
CA GLU A 9 3.90 -3.45 3.92
C GLU A 9 3.26 -2.40 4.85
N GLY A 10 2.94 -1.22 4.31
CA GLY A 10 2.24 -0.17 5.03
C GLY A 10 0.81 -0.55 5.44
N SER A 11 0.09 -1.37 4.67
CA SER A 11 -1.28 -1.78 5.00
C SER A 11 -1.29 -2.81 6.14
N ILE A 12 -0.40 -3.81 6.04
CA ILE A 12 -0.23 -4.85 7.07
C ILE A 12 0.21 -4.21 8.39
N HIS A 13 1.18 -3.30 8.35
CA HIS A 13 1.64 -2.58 9.55
C HIS A 13 0.52 -1.78 10.21
N SER A 14 -0.34 -1.14 9.43
CA SER A 14 -1.52 -0.42 9.95
C SER A 14 -2.54 -1.34 10.60
N LEU A 15 -2.80 -2.49 9.97
CA LEU A 15 -3.73 -3.48 10.50
C LEU A 15 -3.23 -4.04 11.83
N TYR A 16 -1.92 -4.31 11.91
CA TYR A 16 -1.27 -4.80 13.12
C TYR A 16 -1.33 -3.79 14.27
N ILE A 17 -1.09 -2.50 14.01
CA ILE A 17 -1.26 -1.43 15.03
C ILE A 17 -2.70 -1.40 15.56
N ASN A 18 -3.70 -1.51 14.68
CA ASN A 18 -5.10 -1.51 15.10
C ASN A 18 -5.44 -2.73 15.98
N LEU A 19 -4.89 -3.90 15.67
CA LEU A 19 -5.05 -5.10 16.48
C LEU A 19 -4.39 -4.95 17.86
N ILE A 20 -3.19 -4.37 17.92
CA ILE A 20 -2.50 -4.09 19.19
C ILE A 20 -3.33 -3.12 20.05
N ASN A 21 -3.85 -2.03 19.47
CA ASN A 21 -4.66 -1.08 20.22
C ASN A 21 -5.92 -1.75 20.81
N LYS A 22 -6.57 -2.64 20.05
CA LYS A 22 -7.70 -3.46 20.56
C LYS A 22 -7.27 -4.39 21.69
N TYR A 23 -6.11 -5.01 21.58
CA TYR A 23 -5.57 -5.88 22.63
C TYR A 23 -5.22 -5.10 23.90
N LEU A 24 -4.63 -3.90 23.78
CA LEU A 24 -4.36 -3.03 24.92
C LEU A 24 -5.64 -2.58 25.62
N TYR A 25 -6.70 -2.31 24.86
CA TYR A 25 -8.03 -2.07 25.43
C TYR A 25 -8.58 -3.30 26.16
N PHE A 26 -8.40 -4.50 25.61
CA PHE A 26 -8.75 -5.74 26.28
C PHE A 26 -7.99 -5.90 27.62
N LEU A 27 -6.68 -5.65 27.64
CA LEU A 27 -5.89 -5.66 28.88
C LEU A 27 -6.38 -4.62 29.90
N PHE A 28 -6.74 -3.41 29.43
CA PHE A 28 -7.37 -2.39 30.28
C PHE A 28 -8.62 -2.95 30.98
N CYS A 29 -9.54 -3.56 30.22
CA CYS A 29 -10.76 -4.14 30.79
C CYS A 29 -10.47 -5.27 31.78
N VAL A 30 -9.55 -6.19 31.45
CA VAL A 30 -9.14 -7.30 32.31
C VAL A 30 -8.61 -6.80 33.66
N PHE A 31 -7.66 -5.86 33.62
CA PHE A 31 -7.03 -5.31 34.83
C PHE A 31 -8.01 -4.45 35.64
N LEU A 32 -8.92 -3.73 34.98
CA LEU A 32 -9.94 -2.93 35.66
C LEU A 32 -10.95 -3.81 36.40
N ILE A 33 -11.47 -4.85 35.73
CA ILE A 33 -12.41 -5.80 36.35
C ILE A 33 -11.75 -6.49 37.55
N PHE A 34 -10.50 -6.94 37.39
CA PHE A 34 -9.76 -7.58 38.46
C PHE A 34 -9.49 -6.63 39.64
N SER A 35 -9.11 -5.38 39.37
CA SER A 35 -8.95 -4.35 40.39
C SER A 35 -10.24 -4.11 41.19
N LEU A 36 -11.37 -3.96 40.50
CA LEU A 36 -12.67 -3.73 41.12
C LEU A 36 -13.06 -4.91 42.01
N PHE A 37 -12.81 -6.14 41.54
CA PHE A 37 -13.05 -7.34 42.34
C PHE A 37 -12.24 -7.32 43.64
N ILE A 38 -10.92 -7.07 43.54
CA ILE A 38 -10.05 -7.06 44.72
C ILE A 38 -10.44 -5.94 45.71
N GLY A 39 -10.71 -4.73 45.22
CA GLY A 39 -11.04 -3.59 46.07
C GLY A 39 -12.40 -3.74 46.76
N LEU A 40 -13.43 -4.20 46.04
CA LEU A 40 -14.81 -4.26 46.56
C LEU A 40 -15.06 -5.52 47.40
N PHE A 41 -14.57 -6.68 46.95
CA PHE A 41 -14.89 -7.96 47.60
C PHE A 41 -13.83 -8.39 48.61
N LEU A 42 -12.54 -8.21 48.28
CA LEU A 42 -11.43 -8.64 49.13
C LEU A 42 -10.91 -7.52 50.05
N LYS A 43 -11.34 -6.27 49.83
CA LYS A 43 -10.97 -5.08 50.62
C LYS A 43 -9.47 -4.78 50.67
N ASP A 44 -8.72 -5.30 49.71
CA ASP A 44 -7.29 -4.99 49.53
C ASP A 44 -7.17 -3.74 48.65
N ILE A 45 -7.30 -2.58 49.31
CA ILE A 45 -7.29 -1.27 48.65
C ILE A 45 -5.93 -0.97 47.98
N PRO A 46 -4.77 -1.21 48.62
CA PRO A 46 -3.47 -0.91 48.00
C PRO A 46 -3.26 -1.64 46.68
N ILE A 47 -3.53 -2.94 46.62
CA ILE A 47 -3.33 -3.69 45.39
C ILE A 47 -4.38 -3.32 44.32
N SER A 48 -5.63 -3.05 44.72
CA SER A 48 -6.67 -2.59 43.82
C SER A 48 -6.26 -1.28 43.12
N LEU A 49 -5.78 -0.29 43.86
CA LEU A 49 -5.29 0.98 43.31
C LEU A 49 -4.11 0.78 42.35
N PHE A 50 -3.20 -0.13 42.69
CA PHE A 50 -2.08 -0.49 41.82
C PHE A 50 -2.55 -1.09 40.48
N PHE A 51 -3.54 -1.99 40.51
CA PHE A 51 -4.14 -2.55 39.30
C PHE A 51 -4.90 -1.51 38.46
N ILE A 52 -5.58 -0.53 39.09
CA ILE A 52 -6.19 0.61 38.39
C ILE A 52 -5.11 1.40 37.66
N PHE A 53 -4.01 1.74 38.32
CA PHE A 53 -2.92 2.48 37.69
C PHE A 53 -2.37 1.75 36.46
N ILE A 54 -2.12 0.44 36.57
CA ILE A 54 -1.67 -0.39 35.44
C ILE A 54 -2.71 -0.40 34.33
N SER A 55 -3.99 -0.60 34.66
CA SER A 55 -5.09 -0.61 33.69
C SER A 55 -5.07 0.67 32.84
N PHE A 56 -5.04 1.85 33.48
CA PHE A 56 -5.01 3.14 32.76
C PHE A 56 -3.73 3.36 31.94
N SER A 57 -2.60 2.76 32.33
CA SER A 57 -1.38 2.80 31.52
C SER A 57 -1.59 2.19 30.12
N PHE A 58 -2.40 1.13 30.01
CA PHE A 58 -2.70 0.50 28.71
C PHE A 58 -3.54 1.42 27.80
N LEU A 59 -4.41 2.27 28.35
CA LEU A 59 -5.16 3.26 27.55
C LEU A 59 -4.26 4.38 27.02
N LEU A 60 -3.26 4.79 27.80
CA LEU A 60 -2.28 5.79 27.37
C LEU A 60 -1.43 5.25 26.23
N ILE A 61 -0.97 3.99 26.38
CA ILE A 61 -0.23 3.29 25.34
C ILE A 61 -1.09 3.05 24.09
N GLY A 62 -2.36 2.64 24.25
CA GLY A 62 -3.30 2.24 23.17
C GLY A 62 -3.73 3.33 22.19
N LYS A 63 -3.11 4.51 22.23
CA LYS A 63 -3.29 5.59 21.25
C LYS A 63 -2.18 5.62 20.18
N ILE A 64 -1.55 4.47 19.91
CA ILE A 64 -0.49 4.35 18.90
C ILE A 64 -1.08 4.64 17.51
N LYS A 65 -0.54 5.65 16.82
CA LYS A 65 -0.88 5.96 15.43
C LYS A 65 0.14 5.34 14.47
N LYS A 66 -0.32 5.03 13.25
CA LYS A 66 0.53 4.53 12.16
C LYS A 66 1.68 5.48 11.79
N SER A 67 1.44 6.80 11.86
CA SER A 67 2.44 7.83 11.55
C SER A 67 3.62 7.85 12.52
N ASP A 68 3.41 7.34 13.75
CA ASP A 68 4.30 7.64 14.87
C ASP A 68 5.22 6.47 15.25
N CYS A 69 4.98 5.26 14.69
CA CYS A 69 5.64 4.06 15.19
C CYS A 69 6.13 3.13 14.07
N SER A 70 7.45 2.93 13.99
CA SER A 70 8.05 1.92 13.13
C SER A 70 7.83 0.50 13.68
N LYS A 71 7.87 -0.51 12.81
CA LYS A 71 7.74 -1.92 13.20
C LYS A 71 8.71 -2.34 14.30
N LYS A 72 9.94 -1.83 14.28
CA LYS A 72 10.97 -2.15 15.30
C LYS A 72 10.60 -1.57 16.67
N VAL A 73 10.17 -0.31 16.72
CA VAL A 73 9.74 0.36 17.97
C VAL A 73 8.53 -0.36 18.57
N LEU A 74 7.57 -0.75 17.72
CA LEU A 74 6.39 -1.49 18.13
C LEU A 74 6.74 -2.85 18.78
N ASN A 75 7.66 -3.60 18.17
CA ASN A 75 8.13 -4.87 18.74
C ASN A 75 8.81 -4.67 20.10
N THR A 76 9.63 -3.62 20.25
CA THR A 76 10.27 -3.29 21.52
C THR A 76 9.24 -2.95 22.59
N LEU A 77 8.24 -2.13 22.26
CA LEU A 77 7.17 -1.73 23.16
C LEU A 77 6.36 -2.94 23.64
N VAL A 78 5.95 -3.81 22.71
CA VAL A 78 5.21 -5.03 23.06
C VAL A 78 6.06 -5.98 23.91
N SER A 79 7.35 -6.13 23.59
CA SER A 79 8.28 -6.94 24.39
C SER A 79 8.39 -6.38 25.82
N SER A 80 8.50 -5.06 25.99
CA SER A 80 8.53 -4.43 27.32
C SER A 80 7.23 -4.63 28.10
N ILE A 81 6.07 -4.65 27.42
CA ILE A 81 4.78 -4.92 28.07
C ILE A 81 4.72 -6.36 28.56
N ILE A 82 5.14 -7.33 27.76
CA ILE A 82 5.18 -8.75 28.17
C ILE A 82 6.12 -8.94 29.36
N ILE A 83 7.29 -8.33 29.34
CA ILE A 83 8.24 -8.35 30.46
C ILE A 83 7.62 -7.72 31.72
N ALA A 84 6.98 -6.56 31.60
CA ALA A 84 6.32 -5.89 32.71
C ALA A 84 5.16 -6.73 33.29
N LEU A 85 4.33 -7.35 32.44
CA LEU A 85 3.28 -8.27 32.85
C LEU A 85 3.84 -9.49 33.58
N THR A 86 4.98 -10.03 33.12
CA THR A 86 5.67 -11.14 33.78
C THR A 86 6.07 -10.76 35.21
N PHE A 87 6.77 -9.64 35.38
CA PHE A 87 7.15 -9.14 36.71
C PHE A 87 5.95 -8.84 37.60
N HIS A 88 4.85 -8.39 37.01
CA HIS A 88 3.63 -8.12 37.73
C HIS A 88 3.00 -9.39 38.30
N ILE A 89 2.96 -10.48 37.52
CA ILE A 89 2.54 -11.80 38.03
C ILE A 89 3.47 -12.24 39.17
N SER A 90 4.80 -12.09 39.01
CA SER A 90 5.76 -12.41 40.08
C SER A 90 5.50 -11.64 41.36
N PHE A 91 5.29 -10.33 41.24
CA PHE A 91 5.03 -9.44 42.38
C PHE A 91 3.76 -9.87 43.10
N PHE A 92 2.69 -10.17 42.36
CA PHE A 92 1.42 -10.59 42.94
C PHE A 92 1.52 -11.94 43.66
N HIS A 93 2.30 -12.88 43.12
CA HIS A 93 2.54 -14.19 43.72
C HIS A 93 3.24 -14.05 45.06
N VAL A 94 4.35 -13.30 45.07
CA VAL A 94 5.13 -13.07 46.29
C VAL A 94 4.30 -12.26 47.30
N TYR A 95 3.50 -11.29 46.85
CA TYR A 95 2.66 -10.49 47.75
C TYR A 95 1.66 -11.37 48.50
N ASN A 96 0.99 -12.31 47.84
CA ASN A 96 -0.03 -13.14 48.47
C ASN A 96 0.53 -14.34 49.26
N TYR A 97 1.76 -14.79 48.97
CA TYR A 97 2.52 -15.86 49.66
C TYR A 97 1.91 -17.27 49.64
N LYS A 98 0.59 -17.38 49.68
CA LYS A 98 -0.15 -18.64 49.52
C LYS A 98 -0.48 -18.87 48.05
N ASP A 99 -0.62 -20.14 47.68
CA ASP A 99 -1.12 -20.57 46.37
C ASP A 99 -2.52 -19.95 46.10
N VAL A 100 -2.50 -18.84 45.36
CA VAL A 100 -3.66 -18.10 44.90
C VAL A 100 -3.93 -18.35 43.42
N GLY A 101 -3.33 -19.36 42.79
CA GLY A 101 -3.58 -19.67 41.39
C GLY A 101 -3.22 -18.54 40.41
N ASP A 102 -2.27 -17.67 40.75
CA ASP A 102 -1.81 -16.63 39.85
C ASP A 102 -0.72 -17.12 38.89
N GLU A 103 -0.12 -18.28 39.18
CA GLU A 103 0.78 -18.99 38.29
C GLU A 103 0.14 -19.34 36.94
N TYR A 104 -1.18 -19.50 36.89
CA TYR A 104 -1.92 -19.78 35.66
C TYR A 104 -1.84 -18.63 34.63
N PHE A 105 -1.57 -17.39 35.08
CA PHE A 105 -1.37 -16.27 34.18
C PHE A 105 -0.05 -16.35 33.39
N TYR A 106 0.98 -17.06 33.87
CA TYR A 106 2.19 -17.28 33.07
C TYR A 106 1.88 -18.10 31.82
N PHE A 107 1.05 -19.14 31.93
CA PHE A 107 0.60 -19.93 30.78
C PHE A 107 -0.22 -19.06 29.82
N SER A 108 -1.20 -18.29 30.34
CA SER A 108 -1.98 -17.35 29.50
C SER A 108 -1.06 -16.37 28.75
N LEU A 109 -0.03 -15.84 29.42
CA LEU A 109 0.92 -14.90 28.83
C LEU A 109 1.79 -15.53 27.74
N LEU A 110 2.23 -16.79 27.91
CA LEU A 110 2.95 -17.52 26.87
C LEU A 110 2.10 -17.66 25.59
N PHE A 111 0.80 -17.90 25.73
CA PHE A 111 -0.14 -17.98 24.60
C PHE A 111 -0.43 -16.63 23.94
N ALA A 112 -0.13 -15.50 24.57
CA ALA A 112 -0.25 -14.19 23.94
C ALA A 112 0.90 -13.90 22.94
N ILE A 113 2.05 -14.57 23.07
CA ILE A 113 3.23 -14.33 22.21
C ILE A 113 2.94 -14.53 20.71
N PRO A 114 2.28 -15.62 20.25
CA PRO A 114 1.90 -15.82 18.85
C PRO A 114 1.08 -14.68 18.23
N PHE A 115 0.29 -13.97 19.04
CA PHE A 115 -0.49 -12.84 18.54
C PHE A 115 0.44 -11.69 18.11
N PHE A 116 1.50 -11.43 18.87
CA PHE A 116 2.38 -10.30 18.63
C PHE A 116 3.58 -10.60 17.72
N PHE A 117 4.07 -11.83 17.72
CA PHE A 117 5.30 -12.17 17.02
C PHE A 117 5.08 -13.28 16.01
N ASP A 118 5.62 -13.08 14.83
CA ASP A 118 5.70 -14.13 13.83
C ASP A 118 6.91 -15.04 14.14
N TYR A 119 6.64 -16.31 14.46
CA TYR A 119 7.67 -17.30 14.75
C TYR A 119 8.66 -17.52 13.61
N LYS A 120 8.25 -17.32 12.35
CA LYS A 120 9.16 -17.49 11.20
C LYS A 120 10.16 -16.36 11.12
N THR A 121 9.70 -15.14 11.35
CA THR A 121 10.48 -13.92 11.10
C THR A 121 11.21 -13.42 12.36
N GLN A 122 10.64 -13.65 13.55
CA GLN A 122 11.07 -13.03 14.82
C GLN A 122 11.44 -14.04 15.90
N ARG A 123 11.87 -15.24 15.50
CA ARG A 123 12.16 -16.38 16.39
C ARG A 123 13.05 -16.04 17.59
N ASN A 124 14.11 -15.25 17.40
CA ASN A 124 15.05 -14.93 18.48
C ASN A 124 14.39 -14.14 19.61
N ILE A 125 13.56 -13.15 19.27
CA ILE A 125 12.82 -12.35 20.26
C ILE A 125 11.85 -13.25 21.03
N VAL A 126 11.15 -14.12 20.30
CA VAL A 126 10.21 -15.07 20.89
C VAL A 126 10.91 -16.01 21.88
N TYR A 127 12.05 -16.60 21.51
CA TYR A 127 12.79 -17.48 22.42
C TYR A 127 13.29 -16.77 23.66
N VAL A 128 13.78 -15.53 23.53
CA VAL A 128 14.20 -14.72 24.69
C VAL A 128 13.02 -14.45 25.63
N LEU A 129 11.86 -14.07 25.09
CA LEU A 129 10.66 -13.80 25.90
C LEU A 129 10.13 -15.06 26.59
N VAL A 130 10.05 -16.18 25.86
CA VAL A 130 9.61 -17.46 26.43
C VAL A 130 10.57 -17.91 27.53
N LEU A 131 11.87 -17.86 27.29
CA LEU A 131 12.88 -18.21 28.29
C LEU A 131 12.77 -17.31 29.52
N PHE A 132 12.60 -16.00 29.31
CA PHE A 132 12.44 -15.04 30.40
C PHE A 132 11.21 -15.35 31.26
N ILE A 133 10.06 -15.61 30.64
CA ILE A 133 8.82 -15.98 31.34
C ILE A 133 9.01 -17.28 32.14
N LEU A 134 9.58 -18.31 31.52
CA LEU A 134 9.78 -19.60 32.16
C LEU A 134 10.79 -19.51 33.32
N LEU A 135 11.89 -18.79 33.14
CA LEU A 135 12.88 -18.58 34.20
C LEU A 135 12.24 -17.84 35.38
N ASN A 136 11.46 -16.79 35.09
CA ASN A 136 10.78 -16.03 36.12
C ASN A 136 9.76 -16.89 36.89
N PHE A 137 8.95 -17.70 36.18
CA PHE A 137 8.06 -18.69 36.80
C PHE A 137 8.81 -19.64 37.73
N VAL A 138 9.91 -20.25 37.27
CA VAL A 138 10.73 -21.16 38.08
C VAL A 138 11.31 -20.46 39.31
N VAL A 139 11.81 -19.24 39.17
CA VAL A 139 12.39 -18.47 40.29
C VAL A 139 11.34 -18.19 41.35
N VAL A 140 10.15 -17.76 40.94
CA VAL A 140 9.06 -17.42 41.86
C VAL A 140 8.54 -18.65 42.59
N GLU A 141 8.42 -19.78 41.90
CA GLU A 141 7.94 -21.04 42.48
C GLU A 141 8.98 -21.72 43.39
N SER A 142 10.27 -21.59 43.06
CA SER A 142 11.35 -22.31 43.76
C SER A 142 11.93 -21.56 44.96
N PHE A 143 11.87 -20.23 44.96
CA PHE A 143 12.52 -19.40 45.98
C PHE A 143 11.50 -18.60 46.78
N ASP A 144 11.64 -18.63 48.11
CA ASP A 144 10.81 -17.80 48.97
C ASP A 144 11.33 -16.35 49.02
N LEU A 145 10.76 -15.51 48.15
CA LEU A 145 11.17 -14.12 47.93
C LEU A 145 10.69 -13.16 49.04
N ASN A 146 11.22 -13.34 50.26
CA ASN A 146 10.81 -12.63 51.48
C ASN A 146 11.09 -11.11 51.52
N PHE A 147 11.62 -10.51 50.46
CA PHE A 147 11.90 -9.08 50.41
C PHE A 147 10.64 -8.21 50.15
N ILE A 148 9.54 -8.81 49.70
CA ILE A 148 8.25 -8.11 49.47
C ILE A 148 7.35 -8.29 50.70
N PRO A 149 6.70 -7.23 51.20
CA PRO A 149 5.76 -7.35 52.30
C PRO A 149 4.59 -8.24 51.92
N ARG A 150 4.27 -9.22 52.78
CA ARG A 150 3.15 -10.13 52.55
C ARG A 150 1.80 -9.45 52.77
N ASN A 151 0.79 -9.92 52.05
CA ASN A 151 -0.57 -9.43 52.16
C ASN A 151 -1.10 -9.65 53.58
N ARG A 152 -1.63 -8.58 54.18
CA ARG A 152 -2.23 -8.58 55.53
C ARG A 152 -3.74 -8.37 55.51
N PHE A 153 -4.31 -8.13 54.33
CA PHE A 153 -5.71 -7.76 54.14
C PHE A 153 -6.61 -8.99 53.93
N LEU A 154 -6.07 -10.06 53.34
CA LEU A 154 -6.80 -11.30 53.05
C LEU A 154 -6.92 -12.21 54.29
N LYS A 155 -8.12 -12.76 54.50
CA LYS A 155 -8.37 -13.88 55.42
C LYS A 155 -8.24 -15.22 54.70
N ASP A 156 -8.14 -16.32 55.43
CA ASP A 156 -7.96 -17.66 54.86
C ASP A 156 -9.07 -18.08 53.85
N ALA A 157 -10.31 -17.64 54.06
CA ALA A 157 -11.39 -17.89 53.11
C ALA A 157 -11.20 -17.11 51.79
N ASP A 158 -10.65 -15.89 51.87
CA ASP A 158 -10.45 -15.00 50.73
C ASP A 158 -9.40 -15.55 49.76
N TYR A 159 -8.38 -16.26 50.27
CA TYR A 159 -7.38 -16.94 49.44
C TYR A 159 -8.00 -18.00 48.51
N LYS A 160 -8.97 -18.78 49.00
CA LYS A 160 -9.67 -19.79 48.17
C LYS A 160 -10.51 -19.12 47.08
N VAL A 161 -11.20 -18.03 47.43
CA VAL A 161 -12.00 -17.26 46.47
C VAL A 161 -11.09 -16.62 45.41
N LEU A 162 -10.00 -16.00 45.83
CA LEU A 162 -9.02 -15.39 44.94
C LEU A 162 -8.40 -16.41 43.99
N ARG A 163 -8.08 -17.62 44.49
CA ARG A 163 -7.63 -18.74 43.65
C ARG A 163 -8.62 -19.09 42.56
N LEU A 164 -9.89 -19.26 42.91
CA LEU A 164 -10.93 -19.57 41.94
C LEU A 164 -11.05 -18.47 40.88
N VAL A 165 -11.03 -17.20 41.31
CA VAL A 165 -11.14 -16.05 40.40
C VAL A 165 -9.93 -15.96 39.46
N ASN A 166 -8.72 -16.18 39.95
CA ASN A 166 -7.51 -16.15 39.12
C ASN A 166 -7.51 -17.27 38.08
N VAL A 167 -7.92 -18.48 38.45
CA VAL A 167 -8.08 -19.60 37.50
C VAL A 167 -9.14 -19.26 36.45
N MET A 168 -10.31 -18.76 36.86
CA MET A 168 -11.38 -18.39 35.92
C MET A 168 -10.96 -17.25 34.99
N MET A 169 -10.24 -16.26 35.51
CA MET A 169 -9.78 -15.12 34.73
C MET A 169 -8.68 -15.50 33.76
N SER A 170 -7.70 -16.33 34.17
CA SER A 170 -6.62 -16.83 33.31
C SER A 170 -7.14 -17.71 32.17
N VAL A 171 -8.13 -18.56 32.43
CA VAL A 171 -8.82 -19.34 31.39
C VAL A 171 -9.58 -18.43 30.43
N THR A 172 -10.29 -17.42 30.96
CA THR A 172 -11.00 -16.44 30.12
C THR A 172 -10.02 -15.67 29.24
N THR A 173 -8.92 -15.17 29.79
CA THR A 173 -7.89 -14.43 29.01
C THR A 173 -7.24 -15.31 27.95
N PHE A 174 -7.00 -16.59 28.25
CA PHE A 174 -6.50 -17.55 27.29
C PHE A 174 -7.41 -17.68 26.05
N PHE A 175 -8.73 -17.82 26.24
CA PHE A 175 -9.67 -17.87 25.11
C PHE A 175 -9.68 -16.57 24.30
N PHE A 176 -9.60 -15.41 24.96
CA PHE A 176 -9.47 -14.14 24.26
C PHE A 176 -8.16 -14.06 23.46
N HIS A 177 -7.03 -14.55 23.99
CA HIS A 177 -5.76 -14.62 23.25
C HIS A 177 -5.90 -15.47 21.97
N ILE A 178 -6.53 -16.64 22.06
CA ILE A 178 -6.83 -17.45 20.87
C ILE A 178 -7.69 -16.66 19.87
N GLY A 179 -8.74 -15.99 20.33
CA GLY A 179 -9.58 -15.15 19.48
C GLY A 179 -8.81 -14.05 18.75
N PHE A 180 -7.88 -13.38 19.43
CA PHE A 180 -7.00 -12.38 18.83
C PHE A 180 -6.02 -12.98 17.81
N ILE A 181 -5.48 -14.18 18.06
CA ILE A 181 -4.62 -14.89 17.11
C ILE A 181 -5.40 -15.21 15.83
N VAL A 182 -6.60 -15.77 15.96
CA VAL A 182 -7.47 -16.11 14.82
C VAL A 182 -7.87 -14.85 14.03
N ASP A 183 -8.27 -13.77 14.70
CA ASP A 183 -8.62 -12.50 14.04
C ASP A 183 -7.43 -11.91 13.28
N LYS A 184 -6.23 -11.99 13.85
CA LYS A 184 -4.98 -11.58 13.19
C LYS A 184 -4.71 -12.41 11.94
N ASP A 185 -4.76 -13.74 12.06
CA ASP A 185 -4.42 -14.66 10.97
C ASP A 185 -5.42 -14.53 9.81
N HIS A 186 -6.72 -14.46 10.10
CA HIS A 186 -7.76 -14.24 9.10
C HIS A 186 -7.56 -12.93 8.32
N LYS A 187 -7.25 -11.83 9.02
CA LYS A 187 -7.00 -10.53 8.37
C LYS A 187 -5.74 -10.53 7.51
N ILE A 188 -4.68 -11.21 7.95
CA ILE A 188 -3.46 -11.37 7.16
C ILE A 188 -3.77 -12.15 5.88
N GLU A 189 -4.53 -13.24 5.98
CA GLU A 189 -4.93 -14.05 4.81
C GLU A 189 -5.75 -13.23 3.80
N LEU A 190 -6.73 -12.44 4.25
CA LEU A 190 -7.51 -11.56 3.39
C LEU A 190 -6.62 -10.54 2.64
N LEU A 191 -5.65 -9.95 3.33
CA LEU A 191 -4.69 -9.01 2.71
C LEU A 191 -3.80 -9.70 1.68
N ILE A 192 -3.30 -10.91 1.97
CA ILE A 192 -2.47 -11.68 1.04
C ILE A 192 -3.27 -12.02 -0.23
N ASN A 193 -4.53 -12.44 -0.07
CA ASN A 193 -5.39 -12.76 -1.21
C ASN A 193 -5.71 -11.54 -2.08
N ASP A 194 -5.99 -10.39 -1.47
CA ASP A 194 -6.18 -9.13 -2.20
C ASP A 194 -4.91 -8.74 -2.98
N ILE A 195 -3.73 -8.83 -2.35
CA ILE A 195 -2.44 -8.56 -3.01
C ILE A 195 -2.21 -9.50 -4.19
N ASN A 196 -2.43 -10.80 -4.01
CA ASN A 196 -2.27 -11.80 -5.08
C ASN A 196 -3.22 -11.53 -6.25
N SER A 197 -4.49 -11.20 -5.98
CA SER A 197 -5.46 -10.84 -7.03
C SER A 197 -5.02 -9.59 -7.82
N LYS A 198 -4.49 -8.58 -7.11
CA LYS A 198 -3.94 -7.35 -7.70
C LYS A 198 -2.64 -7.58 -8.45
N LYS A 199 -1.89 -8.62 -8.13
CA LYS A 199 -0.68 -9.03 -8.86
C LYS A 199 -1.05 -9.66 -10.20
N ILE A 200 -1.97 -10.62 -10.19
CA ILE A 200 -2.47 -11.29 -11.40
C ILE A 200 -3.01 -10.26 -12.40
N ARG A 201 -3.87 -9.33 -11.94
CA ARG A 201 -4.42 -8.26 -12.82
C ARG A 201 -3.34 -7.39 -13.47
N ILE A 202 -2.21 -7.15 -12.78
CA ILE A 202 -1.10 -6.39 -13.38
C ILE A 202 -0.37 -7.22 -14.44
N GLU A 203 -0.17 -8.51 -14.20
CA GLU A 203 0.47 -9.41 -15.16
C GLU A 203 -0.35 -9.49 -16.46
N ASP A 204 -1.68 -9.60 -16.35
CA ASP A 204 -2.60 -9.59 -17.49
C ASP A 204 -2.54 -8.27 -18.28
N LEU A 205 -2.60 -7.13 -17.57
CA LEU A 205 -2.50 -5.80 -18.19
C LEU A 205 -1.14 -5.58 -18.85
N ALA A 206 -0.06 -6.09 -18.27
CA ALA A 206 1.27 -6.00 -18.85
C ALA A 206 1.38 -6.83 -20.14
N ALA A 207 0.78 -8.02 -20.18
CA ALA A 207 0.72 -8.86 -21.37
C ALA A 207 -0.09 -8.19 -22.49
N ALA A 208 -1.27 -7.66 -22.17
CA ALA A 208 -2.12 -6.94 -23.13
C ALA A 208 -1.41 -5.69 -23.70
N ASN A 209 -0.75 -4.90 -22.85
CA ASN A 209 0.04 -3.74 -23.31
C ASN A 209 1.21 -4.15 -24.20
N LYS A 210 1.87 -5.28 -23.93
CA LYS A 210 2.94 -5.80 -24.79
C LYS A 210 2.42 -6.16 -26.18
N GLU A 211 1.22 -6.76 -26.26
CA GLU A 211 0.59 -7.09 -27.54
C GLU A 211 0.16 -5.83 -28.30
N LEU A 212 -0.46 -4.86 -27.62
CA LEU A 212 -0.82 -3.58 -28.20
C LEU A 212 0.41 -2.84 -28.74
N ASN A 213 1.51 -2.81 -27.99
CA ASN A 213 2.76 -2.19 -28.47
C ASN A 213 3.29 -2.87 -29.74
N LYS A 214 3.23 -4.20 -29.85
CA LYS A 214 3.60 -4.90 -31.09
C LYS A 214 2.69 -4.48 -32.27
N LYS A 215 1.38 -4.43 -32.05
CA LYS A 215 0.41 -3.99 -33.06
C LYS A 215 0.68 -2.55 -33.50
N THR A 216 0.97 -1.65 -32.56
CA THR A 216 1.34 -0.26 -32.84
C THR A 216 2.62 -0.17 -33.68
N THR A 217 3.66 -0.95 -33.36
CA THR A 217 4.89 -0.99 -34.16
C THR A 217 4.62 -1.45 -35.60
N ILE A 218 3.79 -2.49 -35.78
CA ILE A 218 3.40 -2.97 -37.12
C ILE A 218 2.63 -1.89 -37.88
N ILE A 219 1.68 -1.22 -37.23
CA ILE A 219 0.91 -0.13 -37.86
C ILE A 219 1.84 1.02 -38.25
N GLN A 220 2.77 1.42 -37.39
CA GLN A 220 3.74 2.47 -37.68
C GLN A 220 4.62 2.12 -38.88
N ASP A 221 5.13 0.89 -38.95
CA ASP A 221 5.93 0.42 -40.10
C ASP A 221 5.11 0.43 -41.40
N LEU A 222 3.86 -0.07 -41.36
CA LEU A 222 2.95 -0.04 -42.52
C LEU A 222 2.65 1.39 -42.99
N VAL A 223 2.41 2.31 -42.06
CA VAL A 223 2.18 3.73 -42.38
C VAL A 223 3.43 4.34 -42.98
N GLN A 224 4.60 4.12 -42.39
CA GLN A 224 5.87 4.66 -42.89
C GLN A 224 6.20 4.15 -44.29
N ASN A 225 5.99 2.86 -44.56
CA ASN A 225 6.19 2.26 -45.88
C ASN A 225 5.24 2.84 -46.93
N LYS A 226 3.96 3.05 -46.58
CA LYS A 226 2.97 3.66 -47.49
C LYS A 226 3.27 5.13 -47.76
N VAL A 227 3.64 5.91 -46.75
CA VAL A 227 4.07 7.30 -46.93
C VAL A 227 5.28 7.37 -47.85
N LYS A 228 6.25 6.46 -47.68
CA LYS A 228 7.43 6.37 -48.56
C LYS A 228 7.04 6.10 -50.03
N GLU A 229 6.12 5.17 -50.29
CA GLU A 229 5.62 4.88 -51.65
C GLU A 229 5.02 6.14 -52.30
N ILE A 230 4.22 6.92 -51.55
CA ILE A 230 3.62 8.16 -52.06
C ILE A 230 4.71 9.22 -52.31
N SER A 231 5.68 9.34 -51.41
CA SER A 231 6.80 10.28 -51.56
C SER A 231 7.66 9.94 -52.78
N GLU A 232 7.92 8.66 -53.05
CA GLU A 232 8.63 8.23 -54.26
C GLU A 232 7.86 8.61 -55.54
N LEU A 233 6.52 8.50 -55.55
CA LEU A 233 5.69 8.96 -56.67
C LEU A 233 5.78 10.49 -56.88
N ALA A 234 5.85 11.26 -55.80
CA ALA A 234 6.07 12.70 -55.87
C ALA A 234 7.44 13.06 -56.47
N GLU A 235 8.51 12.40 -56.01
CA GLU A 235 9.87 12.62 -56.48
C GLU A 235 10.04 12.23 -57.96
N GLN A 236 9.35 11.17 -58.39
CA GLN A 236 9.29 10.73 -59.79
C GLN A 236 8.36 11.60 -60.67
N LYS A 237 7.70 12.61 -60.07
CA LYS A 237 6.75 13.50 -60.76
C LYS A 237 5.62 12.73 -61.46
N SER A 238 5.21 11.61 -60.88
CA SER A 238 4.19 10.75 -61.45
C SER A 238 2.83 11.45 -61.43
N PRO A 239 2.04 11.40 -62.52
CA PRO A 239 0.69 11.95 -62.53
C PRO A 239 -0.25 11.24 -61.53
N LEU A 240 0.11 10.02 -61.11
CA LEU A 240 -0.63 9.22 -60.14
C LEU A 240 -0.42 9.66 -58.68
N PHE A 241 0.52 10.58 -58.42
CA PHE A 241 0.84 11.04 -57.07
C PHE A 241 -0.40 11.55 -56.32
N LEU A 242 -1.18 12.45 -56.93
CA LEU A 242 -2.30 13.09 -56.25
C LEU A 242 -3.45 12.12 -55.99
N GLU A 243 -3.72 11.22 -56.94
CA GLU A 243 -4.71 10.15 -56.80
C GLU A 243 -4.32 9.20 -55.67
N LYS A 244 -3.07 8.72 -55.66
CA LYS A 244 -2.56 7.83 -54.62
C LYS A 244 -2.54 8.52 -53.26
N PHE A 245 -2.12 9.78 -53.19
CA PHE A 245 -2.17 10.59 -51.97
C PHE A 245 -3.59 10.69 -51.42
N GLN A 246 -4.58 10.95 -52.27
CA GLN A 246 -5.98 11.06 -51.86
C GLN A 246 -6.54 9.73 -51.32
N LEU A 247 -6.07 8.58 -51.81
CA LEU A 247 -6.44 7.28 -51.23
C LEU A 247 -5.94 7.08 -49.79
N PHE A 248 -4.82 7.72 -49.42
CA PHE A 248 -4.26 7.63 -48.06
C PHE A 248 -4.69 8.75 -47.13
N PHE A 249 -4.99 9.92 -47.68
CA PHE A 249 -5.49 11.09 -46.97
C PHE A 249 -6.85 11.53 -47.56
N PRO A 250 -7.90 10.69 -47.45
CA PRO A 250 -9.18 10.91 -48.13
C PRO A 250 -9.85 12.22 -47.72
N ASP A 251 -9.66 12.64 -46.46
CA ASP A 251 -10.32 13.80 -45.89
C ASP A 251 -9.53 15.12 -46.12
N PHE A 252 -8.25 15.03 -46.49
CA PHE A 252 -7.38 16.21 -46.57
C PHE A 252 -7.80 17.20 -47.66
N ILE A 253 -7.98 16.72 -48.90
CA ILE A 253 -8.41 17.55 -50.02
C ILE A 253 -9.85 18.10 -49.80
N PRO A 254 -10.84 17.29 -49.39
CA PRO A 254 -12.16 17.79 -49.01
C PRO A 254 -12.11 18.87 -47.92
N ALA A 255 -11.24 18.72 -46.91
CA ALA A 255 -11.13 19.69 -45.82
C ALA A 255 -10.53 21.02 -46.30
N LEU A 256 -9.54 21.01 -47.20
CA LEU A 256 -9.03 22.23 -47.84
C LEU A 256 -10.11 22.93 -48.68
N LEU A 257 -10.84 22.17 -49.48
CA LEU A 257 -11.91 22.71 -50.33
C LEU A 257 -13.11 23.23 -49.54
N LYS A 258 -13.34 22.70 -48.33
CA LYS A 258 -14.35 23.23 -47.41
C LYS A 258 -13.98 24.62 -46.87
N ILE A 259 -12.68 24.89 -46.70
CA ILE A 259 -12.19 26.22 -46.28
C ILE A 259 -12.23 27.19 -47.45
N ASN A 260 -11.72 26.76 -48.61
CA ASN A 260 -11.75 27.57 -49.83
C ASN A 260 -11.96 26.68 -51.07
N PRO A 261 -13.14 26.73 -51.70
CA PRO A 261 -13.46 25.91 -52.88
C PRO A 261 -12.72 26.37 -54.15
N ASP A 262 -12.11 27.57 -54.16
CA ASP A 262 -11.41 28.15 -55.32
C ASP A 262 -9.92 27.74 -55.40
N LEU A 263 -9.50 26.74 -54.62
CA LEU A 263 -8.15 26.17 -54.71
C LEU A 263 -7.99 25.39 -56.01
N VAL A 264 -6.97 25.76 -56.80
CA VAL A 264 -6.71 25.09 -58.08
C VAL A 264 -5.95 23.78 -57.88
N PRO A 265 -6.00 22.81 -58.82
CA PRO A 265 -5.34 21.50 -58.67
C PRO A 265 -3.85 21.57 -58.34
N SER A 266 -3.13 22.55 -58.89
CA SER A 266 -1.70 22.74 -58.60
C SER A 266 -1.44 23.25 -57.18
N GLU A 267 -2.38 24.00 -56.58
CA GLU A 267 -2.32 24.42 -55.17
C GLU A 267 -2.63 23.24 -54.24
N LEU A 268 -3.60 22.41 -54.59
CA LEU A 268 -3.92 21.17 -53.87
C LEU A 268 -2.74 20.19 -53.87
N GLN A 269 -2.09 19.98 -55.04
CA GLN A 269 -0.90 19.15 -55.15
C GLN A 269 0.25 19.66 -54.27
N MET A 270 0.43 20.97 -54.20
CA MET A 270 1.44 21.58 -53.34
C MET A 270 1.12 21.40 -51.84
N CYS A 271 -0.15 21.53 -51.45
CA CYS A 271 -0.57 21.25 -50.07
C CYS A 271 -0.35 19.78 -49.71
N ALA A 272 -0.58 18.85 -50.63
CA ALA A 272 -0.29 17.43 -50.45
C ALA A 272 1.20 17.15 -50.22
N LEU A 273 2.10 17.81 -50.97
CA LEU A 273 3.55 17.70 -50.73
C LEU A 273 3.95 18.24 -49.36
N ILE A 274 3.36 19.34 -48.91
CA ILE A 274 3.60 19.89 -47.57
C ILE A 274 3.07 18.94 -46.48
N LYS A 275 1.91 18.31 -46.70
CA LYS A 275 1.33 17.31 -45.79
C LYS A 275 2.23 16.09 -45.61
N LEU A 276 2.98 15.73 -46.64
CA LEU A 276 4.01 14.68 -46.61
C LEU A 276 5.37 15.18 -46.09
N GLU A 277 5.43 16.39 -45.51
CA GLU A 277 6.61 16.99 -44.90
C GLU A 277 7.78 17.29 -45.87
N PHE A 278 7.49 17.45 -47.17
CA PHE A 278 8.52 17.87 -48.12
C PHE A 278 9.05 19.26 -47.79
N ARG A 279 10.38 19.43 -47.79
CA ARG A 279 10.98 20.77 -47.60
C ARG A 279 10.75 21.61 -48.85
N THR A 280 10.73 22.94 -48.70
CA THR A 280 10.54 23.88 -49.82
C THR A 280 11.46 23.63 -51.02
N LYS A 281 12.70 23.17 -50.76
CA LYS A 281 13.67 22.80 -51.82
C LYS A 281 13.23 21.55 -52.58
N ASP A 282 12.74 20.54 -51.87
CA ASP A 282 12.31 19.26 -52.45
C ASP A 282 11.00 19.45 -53.24
N ILE A 283 10.08 20.29 -52.74
CA ILE A 283 8.87 20.71 -53.47
C ILE A 283 9.25 21.41 -54.79
N ALA A 284 10.23 22.31 -54.76
CA ALA A 284 10.70 23.02 -55.95
C ALA A 284 11.19 22.07 -57.04
N ILE A 285 11.91 21.01 -56.65
CA ILE A 285 12.38 19.94 -57.55
C ILE A 285 11.20 19.14 -58.10
N CYS A 286 10.26 18.72 -57.24
CA CYS A 286 9.11 17.90 -57.63
C CYS A 286 8.14 18.64 -58.58
N THR A 287 8.06 19.98 -58.49
CA THR A 287 7.13 20.80 -59.30
C THR A 287 7.82 21.62 -60.40
N ASP A 288 9.07 21.31 -60.74
CA ASP A 288 9.87 22.05 -61.75
C ASP A 288 9.79 23.58 -61.59
N SER A 289 9.95 24.04 -60.36
CA SER A 289 9.81 25.45 -59.97
C SER A 289 11.05 25.92 -59.23
N THR A 290 11.27 27.24 -59.13
CA THR A 290 12.32 27.78 -58.26
C THR A 290 11.84 27.83 -56.82
N VAL A 291 12.76 27.72 -55.85
CA VAL A 291 12.45 27.83 -54.41
C VAL A 291 11.65 29.11 -54.11
N LYS A 292 12.05 30.24 -54.70
CA LYS A 292 11.35 31.54 -54.56
C LYS A 292 9.91 31.51 -55.10
N SER A 293 9.67 30.77 -56.19
CA SER A 293 8.32 30.55 -56.74
C SER A 293 7.46 29.73 -55.77
N VAL A 294 8.02 28.68 -55.17
CA VAL A 294 7.34 27.85 -54.17
C VAL A 294 6.99 28.68 -52.92
N GLU A 295 7.91 29.50 -52.40
CA GLU A 295 7.63 30.38 -51.26
C GLU A 295 6.49 31.38 -51.56
N SER A 296 6.51 32.00 -52.74
CA SER A 296 5.43 32.88 -53.19
C SER A 296 4.10 32.15 -53.27
N ARG A 297 4.09 30.90 -53.78
CA ARG A 297 2.90 30.04 -53.79
C ARG A 297 2.43 29.69 -52.38
N LYS A 298 3.32 29.33 -51.44
CA LYS A 298 2.97 29.07 -50.02
C LYS A 298 2.26 30.28 -49.42
N TYR A 299 2.76 31.49 -49.68
CA TYR A 299 2.13 32.73 -49.20
C TYR A 299 0.72 32.93 -49.77
N ARG A 300 0.53 32.71 -51.07
CA ARG A 300 -0.80 32.83 -51.70
C ARG A 300 -1.79 31.81 -51.15
N VAL A 301 -1.37 30.54 -51.02
CA VAL A 301 -2.18 29.47 -50.42
C VAL A 301 -2.52 29.82 -48.97
N LYS A 302 -1.55 30.31 -48.19
CA LYS A 302 -1.75 30.76 -46.81
C LYS A 302 -2.86 31.81 -46.71
N LYS A 303 -2.89 32.78 -47.63
CA LYS A 303 -3.93 33.82 -47.71
C LYS A 303 -5.29 33.25 -48.13
N LYS A 304 -5.33 32.35 -49.12
CA LYS A 304 -6.55 31.69 -49.58
C LYS A 304 -7.19 30.80 -48.50
N LEU A 305 -6.38 30.15 -47.68
CA LEU A 305 -6.83 29.33 -46.55
C LEU A 305 -7.13 30.15 -45.28
N HIS A 306 -7.06 31.49 -45.35
CA HIS A 306 -7.30 32.38 -44.21
C HIS A 306 -6.43 32.10 -42.98
N ILE A 307 -5.21 31.60 -43.18
CA ILE A 307 -4.31 31.23 -42.08
C ILE A 307 -3.70 32.51 -41.48
N PRO A 308 -3.77 32.69 -40.14
CA PRO A 308 -3.18 33.83 -39.44
C PRO A 308 -1.68 34.02 -39.71
N GLY A 309 -1.21 35.27 -39.65
CA GLY A 309 0.16 35.65 -40.00
C GLY A 309 1.23 34.94 -39.16
N ASP A 310 0.92 34.70 -37.90
CA ASP A 310 1.72 34.03 -36.87
C ASP A 310 1.75 32.50 -36.98
N VAL A 311 0.80 31.88 -37.71
CA VAL A 311 0.74 30.41 -37.86
C VAL A 311 1.54 29.94 -39.07
N ASN A 312 2.39 28.93 -38.89
CA ASN A 312 3.12 28.29 -39.98
C ASN A 312 2.16 27.42 -40.83
N ILE A 313 2.18 27.59 -42.15
CA ILE A 313 1.36 26.79 -43.08
C ILE A 313 1.68 25.29 -43.01
N ASP A 314 2.95 24.92 -42.81
CA ASP A 314 3.36 23.52 -42.70
C ASP A 314 2.73 22.87 -41.46
N PHE A 315 2.74 23.58 -40.33
CA PHE A 315 2.06 23.15 -39.11
C PHE A 315 0.55 23.07 -39.31
N PHE A 316 -0.07 24.09 -39.90
CA PHE A 316 -1.51 24.09 -40.17
C PHE A 316 -1.95 22.90 -41.02
N LEU A 317 -1.25 22.63 -42.12
CA LEU A 317 -1.55 21.50 -43.00
C LEU A 317 -1.27 20.15 -42.33
N SER A 318 -0.25 20.05 -41.46
CA SER A 318 0.02 18.82 -40.70
C SER A 318 -1.14 18.40 -39.78
N GLN A 319 -1.92 19.36 -39.27
CA GLN A 319 -3.05 19.12 -38.35
C GLN A 319 -4.38 18.82 -39.06
N LEU A 320 -4.44 19.00 -40.39
CA LEU A 320 -5.64 18.90 -41.22
C LEU A 320 -5.95 17.47 -41.68
#